data_AF-A0A967BGT8-F1
#
_entry.id   AF-A0A967BGT8-F1
#
_cell.length_a   1.000
_cell.length_b   1.000
_cell.length_c   1.000
_cell.angle_alpha   90.00
_cell.angle_beta   90.00
_cell.angle_gamma   90.00
#
_symmetry.space_group_name_H-M   'P 1'
#
loop_
_entity.id
_entity.type
_entity.pdbx_description
1 polymer ?
#
loop_
_entity_poly.entity_id
_entity_poly.type
_entity_poly.pdbx_seq_one_letter_code
_entity_poly.pdbx_strand_id
1 'polypeptide(L)' 'MRNRGQRVVLVPAWILGLGAVLVAGLVQHAAPRRALAGVVPLVVTVSVPPQAYFVERIGGERVVVNVMVPPGAL' A
#
# COMPACT_ATOMS: atom_id res chain seq x y z
N MET A 1 7.33 52.00 36.67
CA MET A 1 7.95 50.69 36.33
C MET A 1 7.30 50.17 35.06
N ARG A 2 8.04 50.18 33.94
CA ARG A 2 7.54 50.01 32.56
C ARG A 2 7.66 48.54 32.16
N ASN A 3 6.53 47.87 32.00
CA ASN A 3 6.42 46.44 31.69
C ASN A 3 6.96 46.15 30.27
N ARG A 4 8.23 45.74 30.21
CA ARG A 4 8.91 45.19 29.02
C ARG A 4 8.65 43.69 29.05
N GLY A 5 7.90 43.11 28.11
CA GLY A 5 8.10 41.68 27.85
C GLY A 5 7.03 40.85 27.16
N GLN A 6 5.79 41.30 26.96
CA GLN A 6 4.83 40.55 26.13
C GLN A 6 4.61 41.23 24.80
N ARG A 7 5.49 40.92 23.84
CA ARG A 7 5.24 41.21 22.43
C ARG A 7 4.18 40.20 21.99
N VAL A 8 2.92 40.63 21.94
CA VAL A 8 1.83 39.85 21.35
C VAL A 8 2.17 39.66 19.88
N VAL A 9 2.63 38.47 19.51
CA VAL A 9 2.92 38.12 18.12
C VAL A 9 1.60 37.70 17.50
N LEU A 10 0.95 38.63 16.79
CA LEU A 10 -0.21 38.33 15.96
C LEU A 10 0.24 37.42 14.81
N VAL A 11 0.00 36.13 14.95
CA VAL A 11 0.24 35.16 13.88
C VAL A 11 -0.90 35.28 12.88
N PRO A 12 -0.63 35.65 11.63
CA PRO A 12 -1.68 35.82 10.65
C PRO A 12 -2.31 34.47 10.27
N ALA A 13 -3.62 34.46 10.04
CA ALA A 13 -4.44 33.26 9.86
C ALA A 13 -3.95 32.33 8.73
N TRP A 14 -3.27 32.88 7.70
CA TRP A 14 -2.71 32.10 6.61
C TRP A 14 -1.55 31.19 7.04
N ILE A 15 -0.77 31.55 8.07
CA ILE A 15 0.31 30.70 8.60
C ILE A 15 -0.27 29.50 9.35
N LEU A 16 -1.35 29.70 10.11
CA LEU A 16 -2.07 28.61 10.76
C LEU A 16 -2.71 27.67 9.74
N GLY A 17 -3.31 28.23 8.68
CA GLY A 17 -3.85 27.45 7.56
C GLY A 17 -2.78 26.63 6.85
N LEU A 18 -1.61 27.22 6.56
CA LEU A 18 -0.50 26.53 5.90
C LEU A 18 0.08 25.42 6.78
N GLY A 19 0.21 25.68 8.08
CA GLY A 19 0.65 24.68 9.06
C GLY A 19 -0.31 23.48 9.13
N ALA A 20 -1.62 23.72 9.12
CA ALA A 20 -2.61 22.65 9.11
C ALA A 20 -2.53 21.79 7.84
N VAL A 21 -2.29 22.39 6.68
CA VAL A 21 -2.11 21.66 5.41
C VAL A 21 -0.85 20.77 5.44
N LEU A 22 0.26 21.27 5.96
CA LEU A 22 1.50 20.50 6.07
C LEU A 22 1.36 19.31 7.03
N VAL A 23 0.69 19.51 8.17
CA VAL A 23 0.41 18.43 9.13
C VAL A 23 -0.53 17.37 8.54
N ALA A 24 -1.59 17.79 7.83
CA ALA A 24 -2.51 16.86 7.17
C ALA A 24 -1.82 16.01 6.10
N GLY A 25 -0.92 16.62 5.30
CA GLY A 25 -0.13 15.90 4.30
C GLY A 25 0.83 14.86 4.89
N LEU A 26 1.41 15.15 6.06
CA LEU A 26 2.26 14.20 6.81
C LEU A 26 1.44 13.01 7.35
N VAL A 27 0.25 13.28 7.91
CA VAL A 27 -0.65 12.25 8.43
C VAL A 27 -1.14 11.32 7.31
N GLN A 28 -1.36 11.83 6.11
CA GLN A 28 -1.76 11.03 4.95
C GLN A 28 -0.64 10.10 4.44
N HIS A 29 0.63 10.49 4.57
CA HIS A 29 1.77 9.62 4.21
C HIS A 29 2.00 8.50 5.23
N ALA A 30 1.64 8.72 6.50
CA ALA A 30 1.76 7.72 7.55
C ALA A 30 0.54 6.79 7.64
N ALA A 31 -0.55 7.08 6.93
CA ALA A 31 -1.72 6.21 6.92
C ALA A 31 -1.35 4.85 6.29
N PRO A 32 -1.61 3.73 6.97
CA PRO A 32 -1.38 2.41 6.38
C PRO A 32 -2.23 2.33 5.11
N ARG A 33 -1.59 2.04 3.97
CA ARG A 33 -2.29 1.72 2.74
C ARG A 33 -3.27 0.61 3.09
N ARG A 34 -4.57 0.91 3.07
CA ARG A 34 -5.61 -0.12 3.21
C ARG A 34 -5.38 -1.10 2.06
N ALA A 35 -4.74 -2.23 2.35
CA ALA A 35 -4.74 -3.35 1.43
C ALA A 35 -6.21 -3.67 1.16
N LEU A 36 -6.60 -3.73 -0.11
CA LEU A 36 -7.90 -4.23 -0.51
C LEU A 36 -8.06 -5.60 0.14
N ALA A 37 -8.96 -5.68 1.12
CA ALA A 37 -9.26 -6.90 1.85
C ALA A 37 -10.12 -7.80 0.95
N GLY A 38 -9.46 -8.38 -0.05
CA GLY A 38 -9.96 -9.47 -0.86
C GLY A 38 -8.76 -10.34 -1.16
N VAL A 39 -8.78 -11.58 -0.67
CA VAL A 39 -7.75 -12.57 -1.02
C VAL A 39 -8.03 -12.97 -2.47
N VAL A 40 -7.53 -12.18 -3.41
CA VAL A 40 -7.53 -12.55 -4.83
C VAL A 40 -6.38 -13.54 -5.01
N PRO A 41 -6.65 -14.78 -5.48
CA PRO A 41 -5.59 -15.75 -5.71
C PRO A 41 -4.54 -15.19 -6.67
N LEU A 42 -3.26 -15.45 -6.37
CA LEU A 42 -2.17 -15.09 -7.25
C LEU A 42 -2.19 -15.98 -8.49
N VAL A 43 -2.31 -15.37 -9.67
CA VAL A 43 -2.23 -16.10 -10.94
C VAL A 43 -0.77 -16.40 -11.27
N VAL A 44 -0.44 -17.68 -11.41
CA VAL A 44 0.91 -18.15 -11.74
C VAL A 44 0.85 -18.90 -13.07
N THR A 45 1.68 -18.51 -14.03
CA THR A 45 1.78 -19.22 -15.31
C THR A 45 3.05 -20.07 -15.34
N VAL A 46 2.92 -21.33 -15.72
CA VAL A 46 4.04 -22.28 -15.83
C VAL A 46 4.14 -22.86 -17.23
N SER A 47 5.36 -23.20 -17.65
CA SER A 47 5.60 -23.64 -19.02
C SER A 47 5.23 -25.09 -19.27
N VAL A 48 5.38 -25.96 -18.26
CA VAL A 48 5.18 -27.40 -18.42
C VAL A 48 4.37 -27.99 -17.25
N PRO A 49 3.58 -29.06 -17.48
CA PRO A 49 2.68 -29.61 -16.45
C PRO A 49 3.33 -29.99 -15.10
N PRO A 50 4.55 -30.58 -15.05
CA PRO A 50 5.16 -30.93 -13.76
C PRO A 50 5.41 -29.75 -12.82
N GLN A 51 5.53 -28.52 -13.35
CA GLN A 51 5.71 -27.32 -12.53
C GLN A 51 4.40 -26.92 -11.81
N ALA A 52 3.24 -27.19 -12.42
CA ALA A 52 1.94 -26.85 -11.84
C ALA A 52 1.72 -27.55 -10.50
N TYR A 53 2.10 -28.84 -10.43
CA TYR A 53 2.01 -29.64 -9.21
C TYR A 53 2.70 -28.97 -8.01
N PHE A 54 3.94 -28.49 -8.19
CA PHE A 54 4.67 -27.86 -7.10
C PHE A 54 4.07 -26.51 -6.71
N VAL A 55 3.60 -25.72 -7.68
CA VAL A 55 2.95 -24.43 -7.42
C VAL A 55 1.65 -24.62 -6.64
N GLU A 56 0.81 -25.57 -7.04
CA GLU A 56 -0.45 -25.90 -6.34
C GLU A 56 -0.18 -26.45 -4.93
N ARG A 57 0.81 -27.34 -4.78
CA ARG A 57 1.17 -27.95 -3.49
C ARG A 57 1.68 -26.91 -2.49
N ILE A 58 2.44 -25.92 -2.95
CA ILE A 58 3.03 -24.86 -2.10
C ILE A 58 2.02 -23.74 -1.85
N GLY A 59 1.30 -23.31 -2.88
CA GLY A 59 0.41 -22.16 -2.83
C GLY A 59 -0.99 -22.44 -2.29
N GLY A 60 -1.48 -23.68 -2.41
CA GLY A 60 -2.83 -24.07 -2.01
C GLY A 60 -3.90 -23.17 -2.63
N GLU A 61 -4.90 -22.77 -1.85
CA GLU A 61 -6.00 -21.90 -2.30
C GLU A 61 -5.57 -20.45 -2.61
N ARG A 62 -4.31 -20.09 -2.33
CA ARG A 62 -3.79 -18.72 -2.55
C ARG A 62 -3.33 -18.50 -3.99
N VAL A 63 -3.30 -19.54 -4.81
CA VAL A 63 -2.80 -19.49 -6.19
C VAL A 63 -3.79 -20.09 -7.17
N VAL A 64 -3.77 -19.59 -8.40
CA VAL A 64 -4.44 -20.20 -9.56
C VAL A 64 -3.37 -20.41 -10.63
N VAL A 65 -3.23 -21.64 -11.11
CA VAL A 65 -2.17 -22.01 -12.05
C VAL A 65 -2.70 -22.08 -13.47
N ASN A 66 -1.98 -21.44 -14.40
CA ASN A 66 -2.19 -21.56 -15.84
C ASN A 66 -1.01 -22.32 -16.47
N VAL A 67 -1.28 -23.36 -17.26
CA VAL A 67 -0.24 -24.17 -17.91
C VAL A 67 -0.18 -23.83 -19.39
N MET A 68 1.00 -23.43 -19.87
CA MET A 68 1.16 -23.01 -21.27
C MET A 68 1.13 -24.19 -22.25
N VAL A 69 1.75 -25.31 -21.90
CA VAL A 69 1.79 -26.51 -22.74
C VAL A 69 0.87 -27.58 -22.15
N PRO A 70 -0.22 -27.97 -22.83
CA PRO A 70 -1.12 -28.97 -22.32
C PRO A 70 -0.43 -30.34 -22.23
N PRO A 71 -0.87 -31.22 -21.31
CA PRO A 71 -0.32 -32.56 -21.20
C PRO A 71 -0.39 -33.32 -22.54
N GLY A 72 0.72 -33.94 -22.94
CA GLY A 72 0.79 -34.73 -24.18
C GLY A 72 0.96 -33.92 -25.47
N ALA A 73 1.21 -32.61 -25.40
CA ALA A 73 1.70 -31.87 -26.55
C ALA A 73 3.09 -32.39 -26.94
N LEU A 74 3.18 -32.93 -28.17
CA LEU A 74 4.38 -33.44 -28.82
C LEU A 74 4.97 -32.38 -29.75
#